data_AF-A0A3B4T815-F1
#
_entry.id   AF-A0A3B4T815-F1
#
_cell.length_a   1.000
_cell.length_b   1.000
_cell.length_c   1.000
_cell.angle_alpha   90.00
_cell.angle_beta   90.00
_cell.angle_gamma   90.00
#
_symmetry.space_group_name_H-M   'P 1'
#
loop_
_entity.id
_entity.type
_entity.pdbx_description
1 polymer ?
#
loop_
_entity_poly.entity_id
_entity_poly.type
_entity_poly.pdbx_seq_one_letter_code
_entity_poly.pdbx_strand_id
1 'polypeptide(L)'
;QMFPWCCTLFSSQVGFHGNQRVHIILGSESCDLDSVVSSLAMAYFLFRTSSGPPGCSLVLPVLNIPRSQFHLRADILLLLREAGIATETLVFRDEVDLAHLHGNRRLALTLVDHNILPSTDRDLEGAVVDVIDHHQLQRTTSFACPVTVEMVLSCATLVTERILSRAPEILDQQLALLLYGVMVVDCMNLSPVAGKVMVKDRKMVHLLQTQFPDLPQRDALHTALHTAKLDLAGFTTEQILLNNMKTVAGGDLKVAVSIVYMSLDSFFQRKNLQQELCHFCKSHHLDAVVAMTISFNDQSDEPVRQVAIYGHIFSCSALQINHALLDTRSPALCLSPASSPYKDVLAYHQGNTLASRRKVLPVLTHLLSDWWNRAVHCGAGGEELEDQLDQSDVMIYDTFPVNKESADLSDADRMPYVYSACHRHRRRLQLGVEDHGNVEEDYGGRMMPPPPPMNSLVDGCPLDGSFNQEALLEKFSRMGGGEEEQVGRGN
;
A
#
# COMPACT_ATOMS: atom_id res chain seq x y z
N GLN A 1 24.69 12.37 -11.00
CA GLN A 1 24.14 11.52 -9.92
C GLN A 1 23.26 12.38 -9.03
N MET A 2 22.05 11.91 -8.72
CA MET A 2 21.02 12.65 -7.99
C MET A 2 21.30 12.81 -6.48
N PHE A 3 22.29 12.10 -5.92
CA PHE A 3 22.55 12.04 -4.47
C PHE A 3 24.01 12.15 -3.95
N PRO A 4 24.95 12.87 -4.60
CA PRO A 4 26.31 12.99 -4.07
C PRO A 4 26.37 13.62 -2.66
N TRP A 5 25.37 14.41 -2.25
CA TRP A 5 25.33 15.04 -0.92
C TRP A 5 24.80 14.14 0.22
N CYS A 6 24.04 13.09 -0.09
CA CYS A 6 23.56 12.17 0.95
C CYS A 6 24.75 11.35 1.49
N CYS A 7 25.67 10.95 0.61
CA CYS A 7 26.91 10.27 0.97
C CYS A 7 27.80 11.09 1.91
N THR A 8 27.81 12.42 1.78
CA THR A 8 28.68 13.29 2.58
C THR A 8 28.21 13.44 4.03
N LEU A 9 26.97 13.03 4.34
CA LEU A 9 26.37 13.17 5.67
C LEU A 9 26.47 11.89 6.52
N PHE A 10 26.69 10.71 5.93
CA PHE A 10 26.56 9.44 6.64
C PHE A 10 27.85 8.62 6.77
N SER A 11 29.02 9.28 6.71
CA SER A 11 30.24 8.72 7.30
C SER A 11 30.13 8.76 8.83
N SER A 12 29.32 7.84 9.38
CA SER A 12 29.25 7.31 10.75
C SER A 12 29.32 8.22 11.99
N GLN A 13 29.45 9.55 11.90
CA GLN A 13 29.49 10.48 13.05
C GLN A 13 29.07 11.93 12.72
N VAL A 14 28.16 12.20 11.77
CA VAL A 14 27.71 13.59 11.51
C VAL A 14 26.43 13.88 12.30
N GLY A 15 26.60 14.28 13.56
CA GLY A 15 25.52 15.00 14.26
C GLY A 15 25.18 16.26 13.48
N PHE A 16 23.88 16.61 13.36
CA PHE A 16 23.44 17.86 12.72
C PHE A 16 24.20 19.05 13.33
N HIS A 17 25.20 19.59 12.64
CA HIS A 17 26.09 20.61 13.20
C HIS A 17 25.30 21.90 13.52
N GLY A 18 25.40 22.40 14.75
CA GLY A 18 24.91 23.73 15.16
C GLY A 18 23.40 23.95 15.07
N ASN A 19 22.98 25.19 14.78
CA ASN A 19 21.58 25.65 14.64
C ASN A 19 20.99 25.43 13.22
N GLN A 20 21.56 24.52 12.42
CA GLN A 20 21.11 24.30 11.05
C GLN A 20 19.68 23.78 11.01
N ARG A 21 18.80 24.41 10.22
CA ARG A 21 17.45 23.91 9.94
C ARG A 21 17.51 22.69 9.01
N VAL A 22 16.60 21.76 9.19
CA VAL A 22 16.49 20.53 8.40
C VAL A 22 15.09 20.48 7.80
N HIS A 23 15.01 20.36 6.49
CA HIS A 23 13.77 20.21 5.74
C HIS A 23 13.67 18.77 5.26
N ILE A 24 12.76 18.01 5.87
CA ILE A 24 12.56 16.60 5.55
C ILE A 24 11.38 16.45 4.60
N ILE A 25 11.59 15.66 3.57
CA ILE A 25 10.55 15.26 2.63
C ILE A 25 10.19 13.84 3.03
N LEU A 26 8.96 13.67 3.51
CA LEU A 26 8.49 12.44 4.12
C LEU A 26 7.38 11.85 3.24
N GLY A 27 7.58 10.62 2.79
CA GLY A 27 6.56 9.79 2.16
C GLY A 27 5.66 9.10 3.20
N SER A 28 4.63 8.39 2.74
CA SER A 28 3.73 7.70 3.66
C SER A 28 4.41 6.50 4.35
N GLU A 29 3.85 6.04 5.48
CA GLU A 29 4.32 4.85 6.21
C GLU A 29 4.23 3.55 5.38
N SER A 30 3.48 3.55 4.26
CA SER A 30 3.52 2.41 3.35
C SER A 30 4.87 2.28 2.68
N CYS A 31 5.65 3.36 2.55
CA CYS A 31 6.93 3.40 1.85
C CYS A 31 6.91 2.60 0.52
N ASP A 32 5.80 2.69 -0.20
CA ASP A 32 5.67 2.09 -1.53
C ASP A 32 6.44 2.89 -2.58
N LEU A 33 6.43 2.39 -3.81
CA LEU A 33 7.21 2.93 -4.92
C LEU A 33 6.95 4.43 -5.12
N ASP A 34 5.68 4.85 -5.06
CA ASP A 34 5.28 6.26 -5.22
C ASP A 34 5.80 7.12 -4.07
N SER A 35 5.57 6.71 -2.82
CA SER A 35 6.09 7.40 -1.64
C SER A 35 7.62 7.58 -1.70
N VAL A 36 8.38 6.55 -2.08
CA VAL A 36 9.85 6.61 -2.18
C VAL A 36 10.29 7.58 -3.27
N VAL A 37 9.81 7.38 -4.50
CA VAL A 37 10.25 8.19 -5.64
C VAL A 37 9.79 9.64 -5.52
N SER A 38 8.54 9.87 -5.09
CA SER A 38 8.03 11.22 -4.83
C SER A 38 8.88 11.95 -3.79
N SER A 39 9.33 11.25 -2.74
CA SER A 39 10.20 11.84 -1.71
C SER A 39 11.57 12.22 -2.27
N LEU A 40 12.20 11.29 -2.98
CA LEU A 40 13.50 11.47 -3.62
C LEU A 40 13.48 12.62 -4.64
N ALA A 41 12.50 12.61 -5.55
CA ALA A 41 12.35 13.62 -6.59
C ALA A 41 12.04 15.01 -6.02
N MET A 42 11.15 15.11 -5.02
CA MET A 42 10.81 16.38 -4.41
C MET A 42 11.96 16.95 -3.57
N ALA A 43 12.72 16.11 -2.85
CA ALA A 43 13.91 16.55 -2.13
C ALA A 43 14.99 17.06 -3.10
N TYR A 44 15.21 16.35 -4.21
CA TYR A 44 16.13 16.80 -5.26
C TYR A 44 15.68 18.12 -5.90
N PHE A 45 14.39 18.26 -6.21
CA PHE A 45 13.81 19.50 -6.71
C PHE A 45 14.06 20.67 -5.74
N LEU A 46 13.76 20.49 -4.45
CA LEU A 46 13.98 21.52 -3.44
C LEU A 46 15.47 21.84 -3.28
N PHE A 47 16.36 20.85 -3.28
CA PHE A 47 17.80 21.11 -3.24
C PHE A 47 18.25 21.96 -4.43
N ARG A 48 17.82 21.62 -5.65
CA ARG A 48 18.27 22.29 -6.89
C ARG A 48 17.68 23.69 -7.06
N THR A 49 16.51 23.95 -6.48
CA THR A 49 15.81 25.24 -6.59
C THR A 49 16.00 26.16 -5.38
N SER A 50 16.44 25.61 -4.24
CA SER A 50 16.78 26.39 -3.05
C SER A 50 18.18 27.00 -3.19
N SER A 51 18.30 27.97 -4.10
CA SER A 51 19.50 28.79 -4.26
C SER A 51 19.55 29.84 -3.16
N GLY A 52 20.13 29.52 -2.01
CA GLY A 52 20.37 30.51 -0.97
C GLY A 52 21.78 30.47 -0.37
N PRO A 53 22.22 31.58 0.26
CA PRO A 53 23.54 31.73 0.87
C PRO A 53 23.78 30.73 2.03
N PRO A 54 25.02 30.62 2.55
CA PRO A 54 25.33 29.81 3.73
C PRO A 54 24.34 30.08 4.88
N GLY A 55 23.62 29.04 5.31
CA GLY A 55 22.49 29.12 6.23
C GLY A 55 21.19 28.46 5.74
N CYS A 56 21.16 27.96 4.49
CA CYS A 56 20.03 27.21 3.95
C CYS A 56 19.75 25.92 4.72
N SER A 57 18.46 25.58 4.80
CA SER A 57 18.00 24.33 5.40
C SER A 57 18.61 23.14 4.65
N LEU A 58 19.11 22.16 5.40
CA LEU A 58 19.52 20.88 4.84
C LEU A 58 18.28 20.12 4.39
N VAL A 59 18.16 19.83 3.09
CA VAL A 59 17.01 19.11 2.52
C VAL A 59 17.31 17.61 2.44
N LEU A 60 16.46 16.78 3.03
CA LEU A 60 16.65 15.32 3.08
C LEU A 60 15.36 14.56 2.75
N PRO A 61 15.39 13.61 1.79
CA PRO A 61 14.33 12.62 1.68
C PRO A 61 14.50 11.60 2.81
N VAL A 62 13.43 11.31 3.54
CA VAL A 62 13.41 10.26 4.57
C VAL A 62 12.39 9.20 4.18
N LEU A 63 12.84 7.96 4.04
CA LEU A 63 11.97 6.82 3.79
C LEU A 63 11.32 6.39 5.10
N ASN A 64 9.98 6.40 5.14
CA ASN A 64 9.21 6.32 6.38
C ASN A 64 9.03 4.89 6.91
N ILE A 65 10.12 4.11 6.92
CA ILE A 65 10.24 2.78 7.50
C ILE A 65 11.64 2.63 8.13
N PRO A 66 11.86 1.63 9.00
CA PRO A 66 13.20 1.28 9.46
C PRO A 66 14.07 0.77 8.30
N ARG A 67 15.38 1.07 8.31
CA ARG A 67 16.32 0.55 7.28
C ARG A 67 16.26 -0.97 7.16
N SER A 68 16.09 -1.66 8.30
CA SER A 68 16.01 -3.13 8.38
C SER A 68 14.81 -3.75 7.65
N GLN A 69 13.86 -2.95 7.16
CA GLN A 69 12.70 -3.42 6.39
C GLN A 69 12.80 -3.10 4.90
N PHE A 70 13.80 -2.32 4.47
CA PHE A 70 13.87 -1.86 3.08
C PHE A 70 14.13 -2.99 2.08
N HIS A 71 14.83 -4.06 2.51
CA HIS A 71 15.07 -5.23 1.66
C HIS A 71 13.78 -5.96 1.26
N LEU A 72 12.65 -5.66 1.91
CA LEU A 72 11.35 -6.24 1.59
C LEU A 72 10.72 -5.64 0.32
N ARG A 73 11.24 -4.50 -0.17
CA ARG A 73 10.68 -3.73 -1.30
C ARG A 73 11.41 -4.00 -2.61
N ALA A 74 11.27 -5.22 -3.10
CA ALA A 74 12.02 -5.71 -4.27
C ALA A 74 11.80 -4.87 -5.55
N ASP A 75 10.59 -4.37 -5.80
CA ASP A 75 10.28 -3.46 -6.90
C ASP A 75 11.03 -2.13 -6.78
N ILE A 76 11.09 -1.56 -5.58
CA ILE A 76 11.83 -0.33 -5.29
C ILE A 76 13.33 -0.55 -5.46
N LEU A 77 13.87 -1.64 -4.92
CA LEU A 77 15.29 -2.00 -5.05
C LEU A 77 15.69 -2.19 -6.51
N LEU A 78 14.83 -2.83 -7.30
CA LEU A 78 15.04 -3.00 -8.74
C LEU A 78 15.10 -1.64 -9.44
N LEU A 79 14.12 -0.75 -9.21
CA LEU A 79 14.11 0.56 -9.86
C LEU A 79 15.31 1.42 -9.47
N LEU A 80 15.70 1.41 -8.19
CA LEU A 80 16.87 2.17 -7.73
C LEU A 80 18.17 1.64 -8.33
N ARG A 81 18.30 0.32 -8.49
CA ARG A 81 19.44 -0.30 -9.16
C ARG A 81 19.51 0.12 -10.63
N GLU A 82 18.39 0.06 -11.36
CA GLU A 82 18.32 0.52 -12.76
C GLU A 82 18.65 2.01 -12.87
N ALA A 83 18.25 2.81 -11.89
CA ALA A 83 18.62 4.22 -11.79
C ALA A 83 20.05 4.45 -11.30
N GLY A 84 20.82 3.43 -10.90
CA GLY A 84 22.18 3.60 -10.38
C GLY A 84 22.25 4.34 -9.04
N ILE A 85 21.24 4.16 -8.18
CA ILE A 85 21.19 4.73 -6.83
C ILE A 85 21.56 3.65 -5.81
N ALA A 86 22.63 3.90 -5.07
CA ALA A 86 23.10 3.03 -4.00
C ALA A 86 22.20 3.18 -2.75
N THR A 87 21.74 2.05 -2.20
CA THR A 87 20.79 2.03 -1.07
C THR A 87 21.37 2.58 0.24
N GLU A 88 22.69 2.57 0.34
CA GLU A 88 23.50 3.12 1.44
C GLU A 88 23.39 4.65 1.53
N THR A 89 22.98 5.29 0.43
CA THR A 89 22.82 6.74 0.35
C THR A 89 21.42 7.21 0.80
N LEU A 90 20.49 6.29 0.99
CA LEU A 90 19.13 6.59 1.43
C LEU A 90 19.11 6.82 2.94
N VAL A 91 18.18 7.65 3.41
CA VAL A 91 17.97 7.93 4.84
C VAL A 91 16.64 7.36 5.27
N PHE A 92 16.64 6.66 6.41
CA PHE A 92 15.46 5.96 6.92
C PHE A 92 14.91 6.60 8.19
N ARG A 93 13.69 6.23 8.54
CA ARG A 93 12.96 6.83 9.65
C ARG A 93 13.66 6.64 11.00
N ASP A 94 14.31 5.50 11.19
CA ASP A 94 15.04 5.13 12.40
C ASP A 94 16.42 5.81 12.51
N GLU A 95 16.83 6.55 11.48
CA GLU A 95 18.13 7.24 11.43
C GLU A 95 18.02 8.74 11.72
N VAL A 96 16.79 9.26 11.85
CA VAL A 96 16.53 10.68 12.07
C VAL A 96 15.56 10.89 13.24
N ASP A 97 16.03 11.61 14.26
CA ASP A 97 15.19 12.01 15.40
C ASP A 97 14.35 13.25 15.05
N LEU A 98 13.20 13.03 14.42
CA LEU A 98 12.25 14.09 14.06
C LEU A 98 11.73 14.84 15.29
N ALA A 99 11.50 14.14 16.40
CA ALA A 99 10.98 14.73 17.63
C ALA A 99 11.99 15.73 18.22
N HIS A 100 13.27 15.36 18.25
CA HIS A 100 14.35 16.26 18.68
C HIS A 100 14.52 17.46 17.74
N LEU A 101 14.47 17.27 16.42
CA LEU A 101 14.52 18.37 15.46
C LEU A 101 13.33 19.33 15.63
N HIS A 102 12.14 18.80 15.86
CA HIS A 102 10.92 19.56 16.08
C HIS A 102 10.97 20.34 17.40
N GLY A 103 11.34 19.68 18.51
CA GLY A 103 11.45 20.29 19.84
C GLY A 103 12.45 21.46 19.87
N ASN A 104 13.51 21.38 19.05
CA ASN A 104 14.48 22.45 18.88
C ASN A 104 14.09 23.51 17.83
N ARG A 105 12.88 23.44 17.24
CA ARG A 105 12.38 24.34 16.18
C ARG A 105 13.29 24.39 14.95
N ARG A 106 13.91 23.26 14.62
CA ARG A 106 14.81 23.10 13.47
C ARG A 106 14.17 22.32 12.32
N LEU A 107 13.02 21.70 12.54
CA LEU A 107 12.34 20.85 11.55
C LEU A 107 11.39 21.66 10.66
N ALA A 108 11.46 21.40 9.35
CA ALA A 108 10.39 21.65 8.39
C ALA A 108 10.04 20.33 7.69
N LEU A 109 8.76 20.09 7.42
CA LEU A 109 8.26 18.87 6.79
C LEU A 109 7.50 19.17 5.50
N THR A 110 7.85 18.49 4.42
CA THR A 110 6.99 18.37 3.23
C THR A 110 6.46 16.96 3.17
N LEU A 111 5.13 16.81 3.13
CA LEU A 111 4.50 15.50 2.99
C LEU A 111 4.26 15.21 1.51
N VAL A 112 4.63 14.01 1.08
CA VAL A 112 4.33 13.50 -0.27
C VAL A 112 3.57 12.18 -0.16
N ASP A 113 2.61 11.96 -1.07
CA ASP A 113 1.80 10.73 -1.14
C ASP A 113 0.94 10.45 0.13
N HIS A 114 0.75 11.47 0.96
CA HIS A 114 -0.21 11.51 2.04
C HIS A 114 -0.44 12.95 2.51
N ASN A 115 -1.63 13.23 3.05
CA ASN A 115 -1.98 14.56 3.55
C ASN A 115 -2.19 14.65 5.07
N ILE A 116 -2.06 13.52 5.79
CA ILE A 116 -2.22 13.42 7.24
C ILE A 116 -1.08 12.59 7.83
N LEU A 117 -0.38 13.15 8.83
CA LEU A 117 0.59 12.41 9.63
C LEU A 117 -0.08 11.28 10.42
N PRO A 118 0.57 10.12 10.58
CA PRO A 118 0.06 9.06 11.44
C PRO A 118 -0.04 9.55 12.90
N SER A 119 -0.84 8.87 13.71
CA SER A 119 -1.08 9.27 15.11
C SER A 119 0.20 9.40 15.94
N THR A 120 1.21 8.57 15.65
CA THR A 120 2.53 8.61 16.30
C THR A 120 3.31 9.89 16.01
N ASP A 121 2.97 10.59 14.93
CA ASP A 121 3.66 11.80 14.46
C ASP A 121 2.79 13.05 14.59
N ARG A 122 1.63 12.97 15.25
CA ARG A 122 0.68 14.08 15.38
C ARG A 122 1.35 15.36 15.91
N ASP A 123 2.32 15.24 16.80
CA ASP A 123 3.01 16.39 17.38
C ASP A 123 3.91 17.14 16.37
N LEU A 124 4.27 16.52 15.24
CA LEU A 124 5.07 17.12 14.19
C LEU A 124 4.25 17.98 13.22
N GLU A 125 2.93 18.00 13.37
CA GLU A 125 1.98 18.71 12.49
C GLU A 125 2.31 20.20 12.33
N GLY A 126 2.81 20.83 13.40
CA GLY A 126 3.26 22.23 13.39
C GLY A 126 4.50 22.51 12.53
N ALA A 127 5.25 21.47 12.14
CA ALA A 127 6.41 21.58 11.25
C ALA A 127 6.07 21.41 9.77
N VAL A 128 4.83 21.04 9.42
CA VAL A 128 4.44 20.77 8.03
C VAL A 128 4.29 22.07 7.25
N VAL A 129 5.12 22.24 6.22
CA VAL A 129 5.24 23.46 5.39
C VAL A 129 4.71 23.29 3.97
N ASP A 130 4.52 22.08 3.46
CA ASP A 130 3.97 21.81 2.12
C ASP A 130 3.40 20.38 2.06
N VAL A 131 2.36 20.16 1.27
CA VAL A 131 1.73 18.84 1.06
C VAL A 131 1.45 18.62 -0.42
N ILE A 132 1.87 17.47 -0.93
CA ILE A 132 1.61 17.02 -2.31
C ILE A 132 1.05 15.61 -2.23
N ASP A 133 -0.21 15.43 -2.58
CA ASP A 133 -0.87 14.15 -2.42
C ASP A 133 -1.95 13.94 -3.48
N HIS A 134 -2.25 12.69 -3.80
CA HIS A 134 -3.29 12.30 -4.75
C HIS A 134 -4.48 11.58 -4.10
N HIS A 135 -4.43 11.38 -2.78
CA HIS A 135 -5.53 10.83 -2.00
C HIS A 135 -6.60 11.90 -1.69
N GLN A 136 -7.75 11.45 -1.19
CA GLN A 136 -8.80 12.36 -0.71
C GLN A 136 -8.24 13.29 0.38
N LEU A 137 -8.48 14.58 0.23
CA LEU A 137 -8.09 15.59 1.20
C LEU A 137 -8.83 15.36 2.53
N GLN A 138 -8.07 15.06 3.58
CA GLN A 138 -8.53 14.91 4.96
C GLN A 138 -7.98 16.02 5.87
N ARG A 139 -6.93 16.71 5.44
CA ARG A 139 -6.30 17.83 6.13
C ARG A 139 -7.20 19.06 6.18
N THR A 140 -7.22 19.75 7.32
CA THR A 140 -7.85 21.07 7.42
C THR A 140 -6.96 22.11 6.74
N THR A 141 -7.55 22.98 5.93
CA THR A 141 -6.80 24.00 5.20
C THR A 141 -6.16 25.01 6.17
N SER A 142 -4.91 25.35 5.90
CA SER A 142 -4.14 26.33 6.68
C SER A 142 -3.34 27.22 5.73
N PHE A 143 -3.27 28.52 6.00
CA PHE A 143 -2.45 29.44 5.22
C PHE A 143 -0.94 29.16 5.35
N ALA A 144 -0.51 28.51 6.43
CA ALA A 144 0.89 28.23 6.70
C ALA A 144 1.44 27.00 5.92
N CYS A 145 0.55 26.20 5.31
CA CYS A 145 0.89 24.95 4.64
C CYS A 145 0.10 24.87 3.33
N PRO A 146 0.72 25.23 2.19
CA PRO A 146 0.14 24.96 0.88
C PRO A 146 -0.16 23.47 0.72
N VAL A 147 -1.32 23.18 0.15
CA VAL A 147 -1.78 21.81 -0.08
C VAL A 147 -2.10 21.64 -1.56
N THR A 148 -1.35 20.77 -2.22
CA THR A 148 -1.60 20.36 -3.60
C THR A 148 -2.21 18.98 -3.58
N VAL A 149 -3.54 18.91 -3.73
CA VAL A 149 -4.26 17.65 -3.84
C VAL A 149 -5.06 17.59 -5.13
N GLU A 150 -4.80 16.57 -5.93
CA GLU A 150 -5.52 16.30 -7.17
C GLU A 150 -5.73 14.79 -7.37
N MET A 151 -6.90 14.42 -7.88
CA MET A 151 -7.24 13.03 -8.17
C MET A 151 -6.51 12.55 -9.44
N VAL A 152 -5.26 12.13 -9.26
CA VAL A 152 -4.42 11.43 -10.25
C VAL A 152 -4.03 10.05 -9.75
N LEU A 153 -3.37 9.23 -10.57
CA LEU A 153 -3.03 7.85 -10.20
C LEU A 153 -1.79 7.72 -9.32
N SER A 154 -0.86 8.69 -9.37
CA SER A 154 0.33 8.72 -8.50
C SER A 154 0.67 10.13 -8.05
N CYS A 155 1.21 10.28 -6.84
CA CYS A 155 1.85 11.50 -6.37
C CYS A 155 3.05 11.89 -7.26
N ALA A 156 3.78 10.91 -7.81
CA ALA A 156 4.88 11.15 -8.76
C ALA A 156 4.44 11.97 -9.98
N THR A 157 3.18 11.85 -10.43
CA THR A 157 2.59 12.70 -11.48
C THR A 157 2.59 14.18 -11.07
N LEU A 158 2.19 14.48 -9.84
CA LEU A 158 2.16 15.85 -9.32
C LEU A 158 3.56 16.41 -9.09
N VAL A 159 4.50 15.57 -8.64
CA VAL A 159 5.91 15.95 -8.48
C VAL A 159 6.55 16.25 -9.85
N THR A 160 6.27 15.42 -10.85
CA THR A 160 6.76 15.63 -12.24
C THR A 160 6.23 16.93 -12.82
N GLU A 161 4.93 17.20 -12.67
CA GLU A 161 4.34 18.46 -13.12
C GLU A 161 4.98 19.68 -12.43
N ARG A 162 5.23 19.58 -11.12
CA ARG A 162 5.92 20.65 -10.37
C ARG A 162 7.34 20.89 -10.87
N ILE A 163 8.09 19.84 -11.18
CA ILE A 163 9.44 19.96 -11.74
C ILE A 163 9.37 20.63 -13.12
N LEU A 164 8.55 20.10 -14.03
CA LEU A 164 8.42 20.62 -15.38
C LEU A 164 7.97 22.08 -15.43
N SER A 165 7.13 22.51 -14.48
CA SER A 165 6.61 23.88 -14.42
C SER A 165 7.58 24.89 -13.81
N ARG A 166 8.50 24.46 -12.93
CA ARG A 166 9.32 25.38 -12.12
C ARG A 166 10.82 25.27 -12.36
N ALA A 167 11.32 24.07 -12.65
CA ALA A 167 12.73 23.80 -12.84
C ALA A 167 12.94 22.60 -13.81
N PRO A 168 12.42 22.67 -15.05
CA PRO A 168 12.52 21.57 -16.01
C PRO A 168 13.96 21.14 -16.29
N GLU A 169 14.94 22.04 -16.12
CA GLU A 169 16.37 21.79 -16.33
C GLU A 169 17.00 20.79 -15.36
N ILE A 170 16.33 20.45 -14.24
CA ILE A 170 16.85 19.44 -13.31
C ILE A 170 16.51 18.02 -13.75
N LEU A 171 15.57 17.87 -14.70
CA LEU A 171 15.07 16.59 -15.17
C LEU A 171 16.14 15.98 -16.07
N ASP A 172 16.79 14.93 -15.58
CA ASP A 172 17.78 14.14 -16.31
C ASP A 172 17.28 12.69 -16.50
N GLN A 173 18.04 11.87 -17.23
CA GLN A 173 17.69 10.47 -17.50
C GLN A 173 17.42 9.68 -16.21
N GLN A 174 18.17 9.96 -15.14
CA GLN A 174 18.07 9.25 -13.87
C GLN A 174 16.77 9.60 -13.14
N LEU A 175 16.45 10.90 -13.02
CA LEU A 175 15.21 11.37 -12.41
C LEU A 175 13.98 10.98 -13.25
N ALA A 176 14.09 11.06 -14.58
CA ALA A 176 13.05 10.63 -15.51
C ALA A 176 12.71 9.15 -15.33
N LEU A 177 13.73 8.28 -15.21
CA LEU A 177 13.53 6.84 -15.01
C LEU A 177 12.76 6.54 -13.72
N LEU A 178 13.10 7.21 -12.61
CA LEU A 178 12.41 7.02 -11.34
C LEU A 178 10.93 7.41 -11.45
N LEU A 179 10.65 8.64 -11.91
CA LEU A 179 9.30 9.17 -12.04
C LEU A 179 8.45 8.33 -13.02
N TYR A 180 9.05 7.93 -14.14
CA TYR A 180 8.42 7.07 -15.14
C TYR A 180 8.10 5.69 -14.57
N GLY A 181 9.01 5.06 -13.82
CA GLY A 181 8.81 3.74 -13.22
C GLY A 181 7.58 3.68 -12.31
N VAL A 182 7.37 4.71 -11.48
CA VAL A 182 6.16 4.82 -10.63
C VAL A 182 4.91 4.89 -11.48
N MET A 183 4.86 5.84 -12.43
CA MET A 183 3.66 6.07 -13.24
C MET A 183 3.31 4.82 -14.07
N VAL A 184 4.30 4.09 -14.56
CA VAL A 184 4.07 2.84 -15.30
C VAL A 184 3.39 1.79 -14.42
N VAL A 185 3.79 1.64 -13.16
CA VAL A 185 3.21 0.68 -12.21
C VAL A 185 1.84 1.14 -11.71
N ASP A 186 1.74 2.33 -11.14
CA ASP A 186 0.53 2.78 -10.46
C ASP A 186 -0.60 3.16 -11.44
N CYS A 187 -0.24 3.52 -12.68
CA CYS A 187 -1.24 3.76 -13.72
C CYS A 187 -1.71 2.50 -14.44
N MET A 188 -1.43 1.29 -13.90
CA MET A 188 -1.76 0.00 -14.51
C MET A 188 -1.34 -0.05 -15.98
N ASN A 189 -0.10 0.38 -16.28
CA ASN A 189 0.44 0.47 -17.63
C ASN A 189 -0.41 1.33 -18.60
N LEU A 190 -1.09 2.36 -18.07
CA LEU A 190 -2.00 3.25 -18.79
C LEU A 190 -3.24 2.55 -19.40
N SER A 191 -3.63 1.40 -18.84
CA SER A 191 -4.80 0.63 -19.29
C SER A 191 -6.03 1.54 -19.48
N PRO A 192 -6.77 1.43 -20.60
CA PRO A 192 -7.93 2.29 -20.89
C PRO A 192 -9.07 2.18 -19.87
N VAL A 193 -9.04 1.18 -18.99
CA VAL A 193 -10.05 0.89 -17.97
C VAL A 193 -10.10 1.97 -16.87
N ALA A 194 -9.02 2.72 -16.62
CA ALA A 194 -8.97 3.71 -15.52
C ALA A 194 -9.67 5.07 -15.82
N GLY A 195 -10.32 5.23 -16.97
CA GLY A 195 -11.21 6.36 -17.26
C GLY A 195 -10.54 7.75 -17.29
N LYS A 196 -11.33 8.80 -16.98
CA LYS A 196 -10.93 10.23 -17.04
C LYS A 196 -9.83 10.63 -16.05
N VAL A 197 -9.57 9.83 -15.02
CA VAL A 197 -8.58 10.11 -13.96
C VAL A 197 -7.15 10.11 -14.51
N MET A 198 -6.91 9.47 -15.67
CA MET A 198 -5.58 9.29 -16.27
C MET A 198 -5.06 10.44 -17.16
N VAL A 199 -5.82 11.51 -17.40
CA VAL A 199 -5.43 12.49 -18.44
C VAL A 199 -4.06 13.12 -18.13
N LYS A 200 -3.85 13.52 -16.87
CA LYS A 200 -2.58 14.10 -16.45
C LYS A 200 -1.46 13.06 -16.43
N ASP A 201 -1.71 11.87 -15.89
CA ASP A 201 -0.73 10.78 -15.84
C ASP A 201 -0.22 10.43 -17.24
N ARG A 202 -1.14 10.23 -18.20
CA ARG A 202 -0.79 9.94 -19.61
C ARG A 202 0.04 11.05 -20.24
N LYS A 203 -0.30 12.30 -19.95
CA LYS A 203 0.44 13.46 -20.44
C LYS A 203 1.86 13.47 -19.89
N MET A 204 2.04 13.25 -18.58
CA MET A 204 3.38 13.24 -17.96
C MET A 204 4.23 12.07 -18.48
N VAL A 205 3.67 10.87 -18.57
CA VAL A 205 4.35 9.71 -19.16
C VAL A 205 4.81 10.00 -20.60
N HIS A 206 3.92 10.53 -21.43
CA HIS A 206 4.25 10.86 -22.81
C HIS A 206 5.37 11.92 -22.92
N LEU A 207 5.35 12.94 -22.06
CA LEU A 207 6.40 13.95 -22.00
C LEU A 207 7.75 13.35 -21.62
N LEU A 208 7.79 12.47 -20.60
CA LEU A 208 9.02 11.80 -20.19
C LEU A 208 9.57 10.92 -21.31
N GLN A 209 8.73 10.10 -21.95
CA GLN A 209 9.16 9.26 -23.09
C GLN A 209 9.68 10.07 -24.27
N THR A 210 9.09 11.24 -24.53
CA THR A 210 9.50 12.10 -25.65
C THR A 210 10.84 12.79 -25.37
N GLN A 211 11.04 13.25 -24.14
CA GLN A 211 12.28 13.95 -23.75
C GLN A 211 13.44 12.98 -23.48
N PHE A 212 13.15 11.75 -23.07
CA PHE A 212 14.12 10.74 -22.67
C PHE A 212 13.89 9.43 -23.45
N PRO A 213 14.28 9.36 -24.73
CA PRO A 213 14.02 8.21 -25.61
C PRO A 213 14.74 6.92 -25.16
N ASP A 214 15.78 7.05 -24.33
CA ASP A 214 16.54 5.92 -23.76
C ASP A 214 15.83 5.30 -22.54
N LEU A 215 14.65 5.79 -22.14
CA LEU A 215 13.84 5.15 -21.10
C LEU A 215 13.45 3.72 -21.52
N PRO A 216 13.39 2.76 -20.57
CA PRO A 216 13.00 1.39 -20.87
C PRO A 216 11.61 1.31 -21.52
N GLN A 217 11.42 0.28 -22.36
CA GLN A 217 10.11 -0.01 -22.93
C GLN A 217 9.08 -0.19 -21.81
N ARG A 218 7.96 0.54 -21.93
CA ARG A 218 6.91 0.64 -20.91
C ARG A 218 6.44 -0.72 -20.38
N ASP A 219 6.03 -1.63 -21.27
CA ASP A 219 5.45 -2.91 -20.86
C ASP A 219 6.49 -3.84 -20.22
N ALA A 220 7.75 -3.78 -20.68
CA ALA A 220 8.86 -4.52 -20.09
C ALA A 220 9.16 -4.01 -18.67
N LEU A 221 9.22 -2.69 -18.47
CA LEU A 221 9.43 -2.07 -17.16
C LEU A 221 8.27 -2.39 -16.20
N HIS A 222 7.03 -2.25 -16.66
CA HIS A 222 5.84 -2.62 -15.89
C HIS A 222 5.93 -4.06 -15.40
N THR A 223 6.20 -4.99 -16.32
CA THR A 223 6.28 -6.43 -16.02
C THR A 223 7.39 -6.72 -15.02
N ALA A 224 8.57 -6.12 -15.20
CA ALA A 224 9.70 -6.33 -14.30
C ALA A 224 9.41 -5.81 -12.88
N LEU A 225 8.90 -4.58 -12.73
CA LEU A 225 8.58 -4.01 -11.42
C LEU A 225 7.41 -4.73 -10.75
N HIS A 226 6.35 -5.06 -11.51
CA HIS A 226 5.22 -5.81 -10.98
C HIS A 226 5.64 -7.22 -10.53
N THR A 227 6.46 -7.91 -11.31
CA THR A 227 6.99 -9.23 -10.94
C THR A 227 7.83 -9.15 -9.67
N ALA A 228 8.73 -8.17 -9.57
CA ALA A 228 9.52 -7.95 -8.37
C ALA A 228 8.65 -7.66 -7.13
N LYS A 229 7.59 -6.87 -7.28
CA LYS A 229 6.64 -6.56 -6.18
C LYS A 229 5.94 -7.78 -5.61
N LEU A 230 5.64 -8.75 -6.47
CA LEU A 230 4.96 -9.99 -6.11
C LEU A 230 5.92 -11.10 -5.65
N ASP A 231 7.22 -10.93 -5.87
CA ASP A 231 8.21 -11.93 -5.51
C ASP A 231 8.41 -11.98 -3.99
N LEU A 232 8.06 -13.12 -3.40
CA LEU A 232 8.21 -13.42 -1.98
C LEU A 232 9.22 -14.55 -1.76
N ALA A 233 10.01 -14.90 -2.76
CA ALA A 233 10.99 -15.97 -2.68
C ALA A 233 12.00 -15.69 -1.55
N GLY A 234 12.20 -16.68 -0.68
CA GLY A 234 13.10 -16.57 0.47
C GLY A 234 12.56 -15.78 1.66
N PHE A 235 11.39 -15.14 1.57
CA PHE A 235 10.84 -14.38 2.70
C PHE A 235 10.30 -15.31 3.80
N THR A 236 10.59 -14.94 5.05
CA THR A 236 9.95 -15.53 6.23
C THR A 236 8.47 -15.10 6.33
N THR A 237 7.70 -15.75 7.19
CA THR A 237 6.28 -15.39 7.39
C THR A 237 6.15 -13.97 7.93
N GLU A 238 7.00 -13.59 8.89
CA GLU A 238 7.10 -12.22 9.39
C GLU A 238 7.40 -11.22 8.26
N GLN A 239 8.39 -11.50 7.40
CA GLN A 239 8.76 -10.62 6.30
C GLN A 239 7.63 -10.42 5.29
N ILE A 240 6.85 -11.46 4.98
CA ILE A 240 5.67 -11.37 4.13
C ILE A 240 4.61 -10.47 4.77
N LEU A 241 4.36 -10.63 6.07
CA LEU A 241 3.38 -9.81 6.79
C LEU A 241 3.82 -8.34 6.84
N LEU A 242 5.11 -8.06 7.04
CA LEU A 242 5.67 -6.71 7.08
C LEU A 242 5.72 -6.04 5.71
N ASN A 243 5.94 -6.80 4.62
CA ASN A 243 6.18 -6.26 3.28
C ASN A 243 5.14 -5.19 2.89
N ASN A 244 3.85 -5.47 3.10
CA ASN A 244 2.79 -4.51 2.84
C ASN A 244 1.77 -4.46 3.99
N MET A 245 2.25 -4.12 5.18
CA MET A 245 1.45 -3.92 6.39
C MET A 245 0.99 -2.48 6.53
N LYS A 246 -0.21 -2.28 7.09
CA LYS A 246 -0.60 -1.05 7.80
C LYS A 246 -1.18 -1.41 9.16
N THR A 247 -1.07 -0.49 10.09
CA THR A 247 -1.61 -0.68 11.45
C THR A 247 -2.78 0.25 11.69
N VAL A 248 -3.81 -0.24 12.37
CA VAL A 248 -4.88 0.59 12.95
C VAL A 248 -4.89 0.38 14.45
N ALA A 249 -5.08 1.47 15.19
CA ALA A 249 -5.13 1.44 16.64
C ALA A 249 -6.30 2.29 17.15
N GLY A 250 -6.92 1.86 18.24
CA GLY A 250 -7.94 2.61 18.96
C GLY A 250 -8.16 2.05 20.35
N GLY A 251 -8.04 2.92 21.36
CA GLY A 251 -7.85 2.49 22.75
C GLY A 251 -6.61 1.63 22.90
N ASP A 252 -6.75 0.51 23.62
CA ASP A 252 -5.67 -0.44 23.86
C ASP A 252 -5.50 -1.48 22.74
N LEU A 253 -6.34 -1.43 21.71
CA LEU A 253 -6.31 -2.41 20.61
C LEU A 253 -5.48 -1.91 19.43
N LYS A 254 -4.61 -2.77 18.92
CA LYS A 254 -3.75 -2.54 17.75
C LYS A 254 -3.81 -3.73 16.80
N VAL A 255 -4.23 -3.47 15.56
CA VAL A 255 -4.47 -4.50 14.53
C VAL A 255 -3.60 -4.22 13.32
N ALA A 256 -2.91 -5.24 12.83
CA ALA A 256 -2.21 -5.19 11.55
C ALA A 256 -3.12 -5.65 10.40
N VAL A 257 -3.05 -4.95 9.27
CA VAL A 257 -3.68 -5.35 8.01
C VAL A 257 -2.59 -5.49 6.95
N SER A 258 -2.26 -6.72 6.60
CA SER A 258 -1.19 -7.08 5.67
C SER A 258 -1.73 -7.55 4.33
N ILE A 259 -1.16 -7.09 3.22
CA ILE A 259 -1.40 -7.68 1.90
C ILE A 259 -0.39 -8.80 1.66
N VAL A 260 -0.87 -9.99 1.31
CA VAL A 260 -0.06 -11.19 1.10
C VAL A 260 -0.22 -11.66 -0.34
N TYR A 261 0.85 -11.57 -1.14
CA TYR A 261 0.85 -11.90 -2.57
C TYR A 261 1.01 -13.41 -2.84
N MET A 262 0.10 -14.22 -2.29
CA MET A 262 -0.05 -15.65 -2.58
C MET A 262 -1.49 -16.06 -2.29
N SER A 263 -1.88 -17.28 -2.66
CA SER A 263 -3.21 -17.81 -2.29
C SER A 263 -3.30 -18.07 -0.78
N LEU A 264 -4.53 -18.16 -0.26
CA LEU A 264 -4.74 -18.51 1.15
C LEU A 264 -4.21 -19.91 1.48
N ASP A 265 -4.35 -20.86 0.55
CA ASP A 265 -3.84 -22.23 0.73
C ASP A 265 -2.31 -22.25 0.82
N SER A 266 -1.61 -21.52 -0.06
CA SER A 266 -0.15 -21.38 0.01
C SER A 266 0.28 -20.67 1.29
N PHE A 267 -0.49 -19.69 1.78
CA PHE A 267 -0.23 -19.03 3.05
C PHE A 267 -0.35 -20.02 4.22
N PHE A 268 -1.40 -20.84 4.26
CA PHE A 268 -1.60 -21.88 5.28
C PHE A 268 -0.60 -23.03 5.22
N GLN A 269 0.01 -23.29 4.06
CA GLN A 269 1.07 -24.30 3.92
C GLN A 269 2.43 -23.82 4.45
N ARG A 270 2.56 -22.55 4.86
CA ARG A 270 3.82 -22.04 5.42
C ARG A 270 4.17 -22.76 6.72
N LYS A 271 5.46 -23.07 6.88
CA LYS A 271 5.99 -23.78 8.05
C LYS A 271 5.65 -23.03 9.33
N ASN A 272 5.09 -23.74 10.31
CA ASN A 272 4.77 -23.24 11.63
C ASN A 272 3.92 -21.95 11.64
N LEU A 273 3.02 -21.76 10.66
CA LEU A 273 2.29 -20.50 10.49
C LEU A 273 1.63 -19.99 11.77
N GLN A 274 0.92 -20.87 12.50
CA GLN A 274 0.23 -20.48 13.73
C GLN A 274 1.19 -19.95 14.81
N GLN A 275 2.35 -20.59 14.98
CA GLN A 275 3.39 -20.12 15.90
C GLN A 275 4.00 -18.80 15.43
N GLU A 276 4.25 -18.66 14.12
CA GLU A 276 4.78 -17.44 13.52
C GLU A 276 3.82 -16.26 13.67
N LEU A 277 2.51 -16.46 13.48
CA LEU A 277 1.49 -15.43 13.70
C LEU A 277 1.42 -14.99 15.18
N CYS A 278 1.51 -15.96 16.11
CA CYS A 278 1.59 -15.68 17.54
C CYS A 278 2.83 -14.85 17.90
N HIS A 279 3.99 -15.27 17.39
CA HIS A 279 5.25 -14.56 17.60
C HIS A 279 5.21 -13.15 16.98
N PHE A 280 4.68 -13.02 15.77
CA PHE A 280 4.50 -11.74 15.09
C PHE A 280 3.66 -10.76 15.90
N CYS A 281 2.50 -11.20 16.41
CA CYS A 281 1.67 -10.37 17.27
C CYS A 281 2.42 -9.91 18.52
N LYS A 282 3.17 -10.81 19.18
CA LYS A 282 3.94 -10.47 20.40
C LYS A 282 5.07 -9.47 20.11
N SER A 283 5.84 -9.70 19.06
CA SER A 283 7.02 -8.90 18.71
C SER A 283 6.66 -7.50 18.21
N HIS A 284 5.50 -7.34 17.57
CA HIS A 284 5.03 -6.04 17.04
C HIS A 284 3.97 -5.37 17.92
N HIS A 285 3.71 -5.96 19.10
CA HIS A 285 2.69 -5.52 20.07
C HIS A 285 1.31 -5.35 19.43
N LEU A 286 0.81 -6.40 18.76
CA LEU A 286 -0.46 -6.43 18.05
C LEU A 286 -1.44 -7.40 18.74
N ASP A 287 -2.71 -7.06 18.74
CA ASP A 287 -3.79 -7.92 19.24
C ASP A 287 -4.30 -8.91 18.19
N ALA A 288 -4.22 -8.51 16.91
CA ALA A 288 -4.70 -9.28 15.78
C ALA A 288 -3.99 -8.93 14.48
N VAL A 289 -4.04 -9.87 13.53
CA VAL A 289 -3.57 -9.73 12.16
C VAL A 289 -4.69 -10.09 11.20
N VAL A 290 -4.98 -9.17 10.28
CA VAL A 290 -5.83 -9.42 9.11
C VAL A 290 -4.91 -9.57 7.90
N ALA A 291 -4.68 -10.81 7.48
CA ALA A 291 -3.91 -11.11 6.28
C ALA A 291 -4.86 -11.17 5.07
N MET A 292 -4.80 -10.15 4.22
CA MET A 292 -5.55 -10.09 2.97
C MET A 292 -4.72 -10.69 1.85
N THR A 293 -5.08 -11.88 1.41
CA THR A 293 -4.35 -12.57 0.35
C THR A 293 -4.83 -12.13 -1.03
N ILE A 294 -3.92 -12.09 -2.00
CA ILE A 294 -4.23 -11.89 -3.40
C ILE A 294 -3.40 -12.86 -4.26
N SER A 295 -4.09 -13.57 -5.12
CA SER A 295 -3.52 -14.41 -6.17
C SER A 295 -4.26 -14.17 -7.48
N PHE A 296 -3.72 -14.62 -8.60
CA PHE A 296 -4.33 -14.48 -9.91
C PHE A 296 -4.70 -15.86 -10.44
N ASN A 297 -5.87 -15.98 -11.07
CA ASN A 297 -6.27 -17.23 -11.71
C ASN A 297 -5.49 -17.44 -13.01
N ASP A 298 -4.82 -18.59 -13.14
CA ASP A 298 -4.02 -18.97 -14.31
C ASP A 298 -4.80 -18.89 -15.64
N GLN A 299 -6.13 -19.01 -15.61
CA GLN A 299 -6.97 -19.02 -16.81
C GLN A 299 -7.57 -17.66 -17.18
N SER A 300 -7.83 -16.78 -16.21
CA SER A 300 -8.56 -15.52 -16.45
C SER A 300 -7.77 -14.26 -16.09
N ASP A 301 -6.60 -14.38 -15.46
CA ASP A 301 -5.82 -13.27 -14.87
C ASP A 301 -6.65 -12.42 -13.89
N GLU A 302 -7.78 -12.97 -13.41
CA GLU A 302 -8.64 -12.28 -12.46
C GLU A 302 -8.08 -12.43 -11.05
N PRO A 303 -8.08 -11.34 -10.26
CA PRO A 303 -7.59 -11.38 -8.90
C PRO A 303 -8.58 -12.13 -7.99
N VAL A 304 -8.09 -13.17 -7.33
CA VAL A 304 -8.77 -13.87 -6.24
C VAL A 304 -8.31 -13.25 -4.93
N ARG A 305 -9.27 -12.80 -4.11
CA ARG A 305 -9.00 -12.23 -2.79
C ARG A 305 -9.59 -13.11 -1.70
N GLN A 306 -8.82 -13.31 -0.65
CA GLN A 306 -9.25 -14.04 0.55
C GLN A 306 -8.72 -13.31 1.79
N VAL A 307 -9.29 -13.63 2.95
CA VAL A 307 -8.96 -12.98 4.22
C VAL A 307 -8.71 -14.05 5.27
N ALA A 308 -7.56 -13.97 5.94
CA ALA A 308 -7.28 -14.69 7.18
C ALA A 308 -7.28 -13.70 8.35
N ILE A 309 -7.98 -14.02 9.43
CA ILE A 309 -8.00 -13.24 10.67
C ILE A 309 -7.41 -14.11 11.76
N TYR A 310 -6.25 -13.70 12.27
CA TYR A 310 -5.63 -14.28 13.44
C TYR A 310 -5.75 -13.34 14.63
N GLY A 311 -6.02 -13.89 15.81
CA GLY A 311 -5.90 -13.18 17.08
C GLY A 311 -5.66 -14.15 18.21
N HIS A 312 -5.03 -13.68 19.28
CA HIS A 312 -4.64 -14.53 20.40
C HIS A 312 -5.87 -15.22 21.02
N ILE A 313 -6.00 -16.54 20.79
CA ILE A 313 -6.99 -17.48 21.34
C ILE A 313 -8.36 -16.82 21.65
N PHE A 314 -9.18 -16.63 20.62
CA PHE A 314 -10.54 -16.05 20.72
C PHE A 314 -10.62 -14.76 21.54
N SER A 315 -9.60 -13.90 21.51
CA SER A 315 -9.71 -12.56 22.07
C SER A 315 -10.97 -11.89 21.54
N CYS A 316 -11.69 -11.18 22.42
CA CYS A 316 -12.89 -10.42 22.03
C CYS A 316 -12.59 -9.54 20.80
N SER A 317 -11.36 -9.05 20.68
CA SER A 317 -10.82 -8.28 19.55
C SER A 317 -10.93 -9.03 18.21
N ALA A 318 -10.51 -10.30 18.11
CA ALA A 318 -10.58 -11.06 16.87
C ALA A 318 -12.02 -11.31 16.40
N LEU A 319 -12.91 -11.62 17.34
CA LEU A 319 -14.34 -11.80 17.06
C LEU A 319 -15.02 -10.48 16.66
N GLN A 320 -14.65 -9.36 17.30
CA GLN A 320 -15.16 -8.04 16.93
C GLN A 320 -14.69 -7.60 15.55
N ILE A 321 -13.41 -7.81 15.23
CA ILE A 321 -12.86 -7.60 13.89
C ILE A 321 -13.64 -8.45 12.88
N ASN A 322 -13.86 -9.73 13.19
CA ASN A 322 -14.63 -10.62 12.35
C ASN A 322 -16.06 -10.10 12.09
N HIS A 323 -16.79 -9.70 13.14
CA HIS A 323 -18.12 -9.12 12.99
C HIS A 323 -18.12 -7.85 12.15
N ALA A 324 -17.18 -6.92 12.40
CA ALA A 324 -17.10 -5.68 11.63
C ALA A 324 -16.84 -5.92 10.13
N LEU A 325 -16.01 -6.90 9.80
CA LEU A 325 -15.71 -7.27 8.41
C LEU A 325 -16.85 -8.04 7.73
N LEU A 326 -17.66 -8.79 8.48
CA LEU A 326 -18.86 -9.45 7.96
C LEU A 326 -20.02 -8.46 7.75
N ASP A 327 -20.19 -7.50 8.67
CA ASP A 327 -21.35 -6.62 8.71
C ASP A 327 -21.18 -5.32 7.89
N THR A 328 -19.96 -5.00 7.46
CA THR A 328 -19.71 -3.78 6.66
C THR A 328 -20.54 -3.76 5.38
N ARG A 329 -21.19 -2.62 5.11
CA ARG A 329 -22.00 -2.39 3.91
C ARG A 329 -21.39 -1.37 2.95
N SER A 330 -20.35 -0.65 3.38
CA SER A 330 -19.71 0.42 2.59
C SER A 330 -18.18 0.39 2.73
N PRO A 331 -17.51 -0.50 1.97
CA PRO A 331 -18.09 -1.45 1.04
C PRO A 331 -18.54 -2.74 1.73
N ALA A 332 -19.51 -3.42 1.11
CA ALA A 332 -19.77 -4.83 1.39
C ALA A 332 -18.58 -5.66 0.88
N LEU A 333 -17.92 -6.40 1.78
CA LEU A 333 -16.81 -7.28 1.41
C LEU A 333 -17.29 -8.60 0.80
N CYS A 334 -18.55 -8.97 1.04
CA CYS A 334 -19.17 -10.22 0.58
C CYS A 334 -18.34 -11.44 0.98
N LEU A 335 -18.00 -11.52 2.27
CA LEU A 335 -17.19 -12.62 2.80
C LEU A 335 -18.02 -13.91 2.89
N SER A 336 -17.47 -15.02 2.38
CA SER A 336 -18.01 -16.36 2.59
C SER A 336 -16.96 -17.24 3.29
N PRO A 337 -17.35 -18.13 4.21
CA PRO A 337 -16.40 -18.96 4.95
C PRO A 337 -15.50 -19.79 4.03
N ALA A 338 -14.21 -19.83 4.39
CA ALA A 338 -13.21 -20.72 3.79
C ALA A 338 -12.69 -21.70 4.86
N SER A 339 -12.12 -22.83 4.42
CA SER A 339 -11.53 -23.81 5.33
C SER A 339 -10.24 -23.26 5.93
N SER A 340 -10.05 -23.43 7.25
CA SER A 340 -8.81 -23.12 7.95
C SER A 340 -8.30 -24.38 8.65
N PRO A 341 -7.02 -24.75 8.50
CA PRO A 341 -6.42 -25.85 9.26
C PRO A 341 -6.12 -25.45 10.72
N TYR A 342 -6.27 -24.16 11.07
CA TYR A 342 -5.96 -23.63 12.40
C TYR A 342 -7.22 -23.14 13.10
N LYS A 343 -7.46 -23.61 14.34
CA LYS A 343 -8.68 -23.29 15.11
C LYS A 343 -8.80 -21.81 15.50
N ASP A 344 -7.69 -21.11 15.58
CA ASP A 344 -7.55 -19.70 15.97
C ASP A 344 -7.35 -18.77 14.76
N VAL A 345 -7.54 -19.28 13.54
CA VAL A 345 -7.53 -18.47 12.31
C VAL A 345 -8.87 -18.60 11.61
N LEU A 346 -9.59 -17.49 11.51
CA LEU A 346 -10.81 -17.40 10.71
C LEU A 346 -10.42 -17.12 9.25
N ALA A 347 -11.11 -17.76 8.31
CA ALA A 347 -10.75 -17.74 6.89
C ALA A 347 -11.98 -17.46 6.03
N TYR A 348 -11.82 -16.59 5.03
CA TYR A 348 -12.92 -16.18 4.15
C TYR A 348 -12.48 -16.02 2.69
N HIS A 349 -13.34 -16.40 1.75
CA HIS A 349 -13.29 -15.88 0.40
C HIS A 349 -13.90 -14.48 0.38
N GLN A 350 -13.30 -13.54 -0.36
CA GLN A 350 -13.80 -12.17 -0.48
C GLN A 350 -14.46 -11.97 -1.84
N GLY A 351 -15.80 -11.98 -1.87
CA GLY A 351 -16.56 -11.84 -3.12
C GLY A 351 -16.40 -10.48 -3.79
N ASN A 352 -16.24 -9.40 -3.00
CA ASN A 352 -15.94 -8.08 -3.57
C ASN A 352 -14.43 -7.91 -3.82
N THR A 353 -13.95 -8.35 -4.98
CA THR A 353 -12.53 -8.32 -5.36
C THR A 353 -11.96 -6.90 -5.54
N LEU A 354 -12.80 -5.87 -5.65
CA LEU A 354 -12.38 -4.47 -5.75
C LEU A 354 -12.08 -3.84 -4.37
N ALA A 355 -12.58 -4.43 -3.28
CA ALA A 355 -12.36 -3.93 -1.92
C ALA A 355 -10.95 -4.29 -1.40
N SER A 356 -9.96 -3.45 -1.70
CA SER A 356 -8.60 -3.62 -1.18
C SER A 356 -8.47 -3.20 0.29
N ARG A 357 -7.25 -3.29 0.85
CA ARG A 357 -6.91 -2.74 2.18
C ARG A 357 -7.36 -1.29 2.36
N ARG A 358 -7.35 -0.46 1.30
CA ARG A 358 -7.84 0.93 1.35
C ARG A 358 -9.29 1.04 1.80
N LYS A 359 -10.10 -0.01 1.57
CA LYS A 359 -11.48 -0.10 2.02
C LYS A 359 -11.66 -0.82 3.35
N VAL A 360 -10.78 -1.76 3.68
CA VAL A 360 -10.80 -2.49 4.96
C VAL A 360 -10.30 -1.63 6.13
N LEU A 361 -9.26 -0.82 5.91
CA LEU A 361 -8.67 0.02 6.96
C LEU A 361 -9.69 0.98 7.60
N PRO A 362 -10.53 1.73 6.86
CA PRO A 362 -11.56 2.58 7.47
C PRO A 362 -12.59 1.83 8.30
N VAL A 363 -12.98 0.62 7.88
CA VAL A 363 -13.93 -0.23 8.64
C VAL A 363 -13.35 -0.56 10.01
N LEU A 364 -12.10 -1.01 10.04
CA LEU A 364 -11.42 -1.33 11.30
C LEU A 364 -11.12 -0.09 12.14
N THR A 365 -10.75 1.03 11.51
CA THR A 365 -10.52 2.31 12.21
C THR A 365 -11.79 2.79 12.91
N HIS A 366 -12.94 2.69 12.23
CA HIS A 366 -14.24 3.05 12.81
C HIS A 366 -14.62 2.13 13.98
N LEU A 367 -14.47 0.80 13.81
CA LEU A 367 -14.69 -0.18 14.87
C LEU A 367 -13.89 0.17 16.14
N LEU A 368 -12.59 0.41 15.98
CA LEU A 368 -11.68 0.68 17.10
C LEU A 368 -11.96 2.04 17.76
N SER A 369 -12.40 3.04 16.97
CA SER A 369 -12.80 4.35 17.49
C SER A 369 -14.12 4.28 18.29
N ASP A 370 -15.10 3.53 17.80
CA ASP A 370 -16.38 3.31 18.49
C ASP A 370 -16.21 2.48 19.76
N TRP A 371 -15.24 1.57 19.77
CA TRP A 371 -14.88 0.81 20.97
C TRP A 371 -14.30 1.72 22.05
N TRP A 372 -13.36 2.60 21.70
CA TRP A 372 -12.85 3.61 22.63
C TRP A 372 -13.96 4.49 23.21
N ASN A 373 -14.84 5.00 22.35
CA ASN A 373 -15.97 5.83 22.81
C ASN A 373 -16.85 5.06 23.80
N ARG A 374 -17.18 3.79 23.54
CA ARG A 374 -17.98 2.99 24.48
C ARG A 374 -17.25 2.70 25.79
N ALA A 375 -15.96 2.36 25.75
CA ALA A 375 -15.17 2.09 26.95
C ALA A 375 -15.04 3.33 27.86
N VAL A 376 -14.82 4.51 27.27
CA VAL A 376 -14.74 5.78 28.00
C VAL A 376 -16.10 6.16 28.63
N HIS A 377 -17.22 5.88 27.97
CA HIS A 377 -18.55 6.15 28.51
C HIS A 377 -18.97 5.16 29.61
N CYS A 378 -18.41 3.94 29.64
CA CYS A 378 -18.60 3.00 30.74
C CYS A 378 -17.69 3.26 31.95
N GLY A 379 -16.58 3.99 31.78
CA GLY A 379 -15.63 4.32 32.86
C GLY A 379 -15.98 5.57 33.67
N ALA A 380 -17.03 6.32 33.30
CA ALA A 380 -17.45 7.56 33.96
C ALA A 380 -18.67 7.38 34.91
N GLY A 381 -19.08 6.14 35.16
CA GLY A 381 -20.19 5.80 36.06
C GLY A 381 -19.73 4.94 37.23
N GLY A 382 -18.81 5.46 38.04
CA GLY A 382 -18.55 4.89 39.37
C GLY A 382 -19.66 5.32 40.32
N GLU A 383 -20.77 4.60 40.34
CA GLU A 383 -21.65 4.54 41.50
C GLU A 383 -21.66 3.11 42.02
N GLU A 384 -21.09 2.95 43.22
CA GLU A 384 -21.22 1.79 44.07
C GLU A 384 -22.70 1.52 44.33
N LEU A 385 -23.19 0.36 43.93
CA LEU A 385 -24.43 -0.22 44.44
C LEU A 385 -24.13 -1.65 44.86
N GLU A 386 -23.74 -1.79 46.13
CA GLU A 386 -23.86 -3.04 46.88
C GLU A 386 -25.33 -3.41 47.08
N ASP A 387 -25.56 -4.72 47.05
CA ASP A 387 -26.68 -5.48 47.61
C ASP A 387 -28.11 -5.26 47.08
N GLN A 388 -28.57 -6.23 46.28
CA GLN A 388 -29.51 -7.22 46.82
C GLN A 388 -29.58 -8.48 45.94
N LEU A 389 -29.22 -9.60 46.57
CA LEU A 389 -29.47 -10.96 46.12
C LEU A 389 -30.98 -11.20 45.97
N ASP A 390 -31.40 -11.78 44.85
CA ASP A 390 -32.49 -12.74 44.89
C ASP A 390 -32.21 -13.93 43.97
N GLN A 391 -32.35 -15.11 44.55
CA GLN A 391 -32.01 -16.41 44.01
C GLN A 391 -33.14 -16.93 43.12
N SER A 392 -32.84 -17.27 41.86
CA SER A 392 -33.44 -18.45 41.22
C SER A 392 -32.71 -18.81 39.92
N ASP A 393 -32.25 -20.06 39.90
CA ASP A 393 -31.98 -20.93 38.74
C ASP A 393 -30.64 -20.79 37.99
N VAL A 394 -29.61 -21.29 38.68
CA VAL A 394 -28.52 -22.04 38.06
C VAL A 394 -29.06 -23.39 37.57
N MET A 395 -28.99 -23.68 36.27
CA MET A 395 -28.81 -25.07 35.80
C MET A 395 -28.00 -25.12 34.50
N ILE A 396 -26.80 -25.67 34.68
CA ILE A 396 -25.89 -26.22 33.69
C ILE A 396 -26.57 -27.41 33.01
N TYR A 397 -26.42 -27.56 31.69
CA TYR A 397 -26.53 -28.87 31.04
C TYR A 397 -25.37 -29.11 30.09
N ASP A 398 -24.43 -29.90 30.58
CA ASP A 398 -23.50 -30.71 29.81
C ASP A 398 -24.19 -32.00 29.33
N THR A 399 -23.64 -32.53 28.23
CA THR A 399 -23.63 -33.95 27.78
C THR A 399 -24.80 -34.49 26.93
N PHE A 400 -24.43 -34.82 25.68
CA PHE A 400 -25.07 -35.77 24.78
C PHE A 400 -25.05 -37.22 25.32
N PRO A 401 -26.03 -38.05 24.94
CA PRO A 401 -25.77 -39.47 24.73
C PRO A 401 -26.12 -39.94 23.31
N VAL A 402 -25.35 -40.94 22.89
CA VAL A 402 -25.45 -41.69 21.63
C VAL A 402 -26.33 -42.93 21.84
N ASN A 403 -27.35 -43.17 21.01
CA ASN A 403 -27.55 -44.40 20.20
C ASN A 403 -28.93 -44.52 19.52
N LYS A 404 -28.87 -44.66 18.19
CA LYS A 404 -29.50 -45.65 17.26
C LYS A 404 -30.98 -46.10 17.32
N GLU A 405 -31.44 -46.32 16.07
CA GLU A 405 -32.65 -47.03 15.54
C GLU A 405 -33.92 -46.18 15.46
N SER A 406 -34.82 -46.26 14.47
CA SER A 406 -34.90 -46.73 13.06
C SER A 406 -36.34 -46.37 12.57
N ALA A 407 -36.63 -46.51 11.27
CA ALA A 407 -37.97 -46.54 10.63
C ALA A 407 -38.64 -45.21 10.16
N ASP A 408 -38.61 -45.05 8.83
CA ASP A 408 -39.64 -44.62 7.86
C ASP A 408 -40.95 -43.91 8.30
N LEU A 409 -41.29 -42.84 7.57
CA LEU A 409 -42.50 -42.63 6.74
C LEU A 409 -42.96 -41.17 6.67
N SER A 410 -43.44 -40.82 5.48
CA SER A 410 -44.13 -39.62 5.00
C SER A 410 -45.30 -39.14 5.85
N ASP A 411 -45.56 -37.82 5.92
CA ASP A 411 -46.64 -37.19 5.13
C ASP A 411 -46.72 -35.67 5.33
N ALA A 412 -47.42 -35.04 4.38
CA ALA A 412 -47.68 -33.61 4.24
C ALA A 412 -48.71 -33.03 5.24
N ASP A 413 -48.85 -31.69 5.15
CA ASP A 413 -49.93 -30.83 5.66
C ASP A 413 -49.99 -30.47 7.16
N ARG A 414 -49.53 -29.25 7.47
CA ARG A 414 -50.36 -28.18 8.08
C ARG A 414 -49.60 -26.86 8.28
N MET A 415 -50.01 -25.84 7.51
CA MET A 415 -49.94 -24.41 7.86
C MET A 415 -51.23 -24.02 8.63
N PRO A 416 -51.45 -22.78 9.15
CA PRO A 416 -50.57 -21.65 9.52
C PRO A 416 -50.96 -21.04 10.92
N TYR A 417 -50.34 -19.93 11.36
CA TYR A 417 -50.92 -18.76 12.09
C TYR A 417 -49.74 -17.92 12.65
N VAL A 418 -49.32 -16.83 11.99
CA VAL A 418 -49.77 -15.42 12.17
C VAL A 418 -49.73 -14.92 13.62
N TYR A 419 -48.78 -14.03 13.92
CA TYR A 419 -49.09 -12.76 14.58
C TYR A 419 -48.12 -11.66 14.09
N SER A 420 -48.73 -10.59 13.58
CA SER A 420 -48.13 -9.32 13.20
C SER A 420 -48.70 -8.24 14.13
N ALA A 421 -47.84 -7.32 14.56
CA ALA A 421 -48.19 -5.93 14.86
C ALA A 421 -46.91 -5.10 14.65
N CYS A 422 -46.77 -4.35 13.55
CA CYS A 422 -47.33 -3.00 13.30
C CYS A 422 -46.82 -1.96 14.30
N HIS A 423 -46.47 -0.72 13.99
CA HIS A 423 -46.36 0.08 12.76
C HIS A 423 -45.90 1.45 13.28
N ARG A 424 -44.97 2.14 12.61
CA ARG A 424 -45.16 3.58 12.32
C ARG A 424 -44.64 3.88 10.92
N HIS A 425 -45.39 4.74 10.25
CA HIS A 425 -45.55 4.84 8.80
C HIS A 425 -45.42 6.31 8.38
N ARG A 426 -45.22 6.51 7.07
CA ARG A 426 -45.32 7.73 6.24
C ARG A 426 -44.00 8.53 6.05
N ARG A 427 -43.63 8.94 4.82
CA ARG A 427 -44.36 8.97 3.53
C ARG A 427 -43.38 9.06 2.35
N ARG A 428 -43.74 8.34 1.27
CA ARG A 428 -43.23 8.46 -0.11
C ARG A 428 -43.67 9.77 -0.78
N LEU A 429 -42.88 10.21 -1.76
CA LEU A 429 -43.37 10.78 -3.01
C LEU A 429 -42.82 9.93 -4.17
N GLN A 430 -43.68 9.66 -5.15
CA GLN A 430 -43.52 8.73 -6.26
C GLN A 430 -44.03 9.44 -7.52
N LEU A 431 -43.23 9.44 -8.59
CA LEU A 431 -43.56 9.76 -9.99
C LEU A 431 -42.51 8.97 -10.79
N GLY A 432 -42.74 8.21 -11.85
CA GLY A 432 -43.88 7.87 -12.71
C GLY A 432 -43.24 7.11 -13.89
N VAL A 433 -43.86 6.02 -14.34
CA VAL A 433 -43.37 5.11 -15.38
C VAL A 433 -44.18 5.34 -16.65
N GLU A 434 -43.53 5.43 -17.81
CA GLU A 434 -44.04 5.15 -19.18
C GLU A 434 -42.81 4.88 -20.06
N ASP A 435 -42.82 4.22 -21.21
CA ASP A 435 -43.51 3.05 -21.80
C ASP A 435 -42.71 2.74 -23.09
N HIS A 436 -42.93 1.55 -23.65
CA HIS A 436 -42.17 0.87 -24.70
C HIS A 436 -42.21 1.51 -26.11
N GLY A 437 -41.16 1.25 -26.89
CA GLY A 437 -41.13 1.40 -28.35
C GLY A 437 -40.04 0.55 -29.00
N ASN A 438 -40.44 -0.57 -29.62
CA ASN A 438 -39.64 -1.44 -30.49
C ASN A 438 -39.32 -0.75 -31.83
N VAL A 439 -38.12 -1.00 -32.37
CA VAL A 439 -37.89 -1.19 -33.81
C VAL A 439 -36.84 -2.28 -33.99
N GLU A 440 -37.24 -3.35 -34.66
CA GLU A 440 -36.38 -4.43 -35.18
C GLU A 440 -35.52 -3.90 -36.34
N GLU A 441 -34.27 -4.35 -36.46
CA GLU A 441 -33.69 -4.64 -37.78
C GLU A 441 -32.60 -5.72 -37.65
N ASP A 442 -32.86 -6.80 -38.39
CA ASP A 442 -32.12 -8.04 -38.55
C ASP A 442 -30.88 -7.84 -39.44
N TYR A 443 -29.74 -8.41 -39.07
CA TYR A 443 -28.77 -8.96 -40.03
C TYR A 443 -27.84 -9.94 -39.30
N GLY A 444 -28.06 -11.23 -39.53
CA GLY A 444 -27.16 -12.31 -39.16
C GLY A 444 -25.80 -12.24 -39.87
N GLY A 445 -24.75 -12.55 -39.12
CA GLY A 445 -23.40 -12.74 -39.66
C GLY A 445 -22.44 -13.24 -38.59
N ARG A 446 -22.18 -14.55 -38.56
CA ARG A 446 -21.09 -15.16 -37.77
C ARG A 446 -19.76 -14.51 -38.17
N MET A 447 -19.02 -13.97 -37.21
CA MET A 447 -17.65 -13.53 -37.41
C MET A 447 -16.72 -14.44 -36.59
N MET A 448 -16.01 -15.32 -37.29
CA MET A 448 -14.96 -16.20 -36.78
C MET A 448 -13.70 -15.40 -36.40
N PRO A 449 -12.93 -15.81 -35.38
CA PRO A 449 -11.65 -15.19 -35.06
C PRO A 449 -10.61 -15.49 -36.16
N PRO A 450 -9.64 -14.58 -36.40
CA PRO A 450 -8.61 -14.77 -37.43
C PRO A 450 -7.64 -15.92 -37.05
N PRO A 451 -7.12 -16.66 -38.05
CA PRO A 451 -6.20 -17.77 -37.81
C PRO A 451 -4.81 -17.28 -37.39
N PRO A 452 -4.07 -18.07 -36.59
CA PRO A 452 -2.70 -17.74 -36.21
C PRO A 452 -1.73 -17.87 -37.41
N PRO A 453 -0.71 -17.02 -37.52
CA PRO A 453 0.29 -17.16 -38.57
C PRO A 453 1.18 -18.38 -38.32
N MET A 454 1.33 -19.23 -39.34
CA MET A 454 2.27 -20.34 -39.38
C MET A 454 3.58 -19.95 -40.08
N ASN A 455 4.66 -20.51 -39.51
CA ASN A 455 5.96 -20.88 -40.09
C ASN A 455 7.05 -19.80 -40.25
N SER A 456 8.15 -19.98 -39.49
CA SER A 456 9.33 -20.66 -40.05
C SER A 456 10.21 -21.24 -38.95
N LEU A 457 10.49 -22.54 -39.09
CA LEU A 457 11.60 -23.26 -38.47
C LEU A 457 12.92 -22.53 -38.73
N VAL A 458 13.68 -22.28 -37.67
CA VAL A 458 15.15 -22.37 -37.69
C VAL A 458 15.54 -23.09 -36.40
N ASP A 459 15.95 -24.35 -36.56
CA ASP A 459 16.66 -25.13 -35.56
C ASP A 459 17.96 -24.41 -35.15
N GLY A 460 18.26 -24.42 -33.85
CA GLY A 460 19.60 -24.09 -33.36
C GLY A 460 19.64 -23.33 -32.05
N CYS A 461 19.18 -23.95 -30.96
CA CYS A 461 19.74 -23.65 -29.65
C CYS A 461 21.20 -24.10 -29.61
N PRO A 462 22.10 -23.26 -29.08
CA PRO A 462 23.06 -23.74 -28.12
C PRO A 462 22.94 -22.93 -26.83
N LEU A 463 22.26 -23.51 -25.85
CA LEU A 463 22.62 -23.31 -24.45
C LEU A 463 23.98 -23.97 -24.27
N ASP A 464 25.03 -23.15 -24.22
CA ASP A 464 26.24 -23.32 -23.40
C ASP A 464 27.32 -22.36 -23.92
N GLY A 465 27.39 -21.19 -23.29
CA GLY A 465 28.42 -20.19 -23.50
C GLY A 465 28.50 -19.31 -22.27
N SER A 466 29.46 -19.61 -21.41
CA SER A 466 29.82 -18.85 -20.22
C SER A 466 29.83 -17.34 -20.49
N PHE A 467 29.03 -16.60 -19.72
CA PHE A 467 29.09 -15.13 -19.66
C PHE A 467 30.52 -14.71 -19.28
N ASN A 468 31.27 -14.17 -20.25
CA ASN A 468 32.65 -13.76 -20.01
C ASN A 468 32.70 -12.33 -19.44
N GLN A 469 32.87 -12.25 -18.12
CA GLN A 469 32.89 -11.04 -17.29
C GLN A 469 34.01 -10.05 -17.68
N GLU A 470 35.04 -10.51 -18.40
CA GLU A 470 36.17 -9.70 -18.86
C GLU A 470 35.83 -8.77 -20.05
N ALA A 471 34.88 -9.17 -20.90
CA ALA A 471 34.47 -8.35 -22.06
C ALA A 471 33.69 -7.07 -21.66
N LEU A 472 33.07 -7.07 -20.47
CA LEU A 472 32.42 -5.90 -19.89
C LEU A 472 33.44 -4.96 -19.23
N LEU A 473 34.47 -5.49 -18.56
CA LEU A 473 35.52 -4.70 -17.94
C LEU A 473 36.37 -3.94 -18.97
N GLU A 474 36.60 -4.53 -20.15
CA GLU A 474 37.31 -3.85 -21.25
C GLU A 474 36.51 -2.66 -21.81
N LYS A 475 35.17 -2.75 -21.84
CA LYS A 475 34.29 -1.63 -22.24
C LYS A 475 34.30 -0.47 -21.24
N PHE A 476 34.38 -0.75 -19.94
CA PHE A 476 34.50 0.29 -18.91
C PHE A 476 35.88 0.96 -18.90
N SER A 477 36.93 0.23 -19.29
CA SER A 477 38.30 0.75 -19.34
C SER A 477 38.49 1.76 -20.48
N ARG A 478 37.74 1.61 -21.58
CA ARG A 478 37.79 2.53 -22.74
C ARG A 478 36.93 3.80 -22.59
N MET A 479 36.17 3.93 -21.51
CA MET A 479 35.40 5.15 -21.20
C MET A 479 36.08 6.06 -20.15
N GLY A 480 37.30 5.71 -19.70
CA GLY A 480 38.01 6.42 -18.63
C GLY A 480 39.30 7.15 -19.04
N GLY A 481 39.62 7.28 -20.34
CA GLY A 481 40.84 7.93 -20.80
C GLY A 481 40.58 9.20 -21.60
N GLY A 482 40.43 10.34 -20.92
CA GLY A 482 40.49 11.67 -21.52
C GLY A 482 41.87 12.29 -21.24
N GLU A 483 42.57 12.63 -22.31
CA GLU A 483 43.95 13.14 -22.34
C GLU A 483 44.11 14.49 -21.60
N GLU A 484 45.15 14.60 -20.77
CA GLU A 484 45.66 15.87 -20.25
C GLU A 484 46.50 16.57 -21.33
N GLU A 485 45.97 17.61 -21.97
CA GLU A 485 46.75 18.56 -22.76
C GLU A 485 47.32 19.65 -21.83
N GLN A 486 48.62 19.52 -21.48
CA GLN A 486 49.36 20.58 -20.80
C GLN A 486 49.63 21.75 -21.76
N VAL A 487 49.03 22.90 -21.46
CA VAL A 487 49.43 24.21 -22.00
C VAL A 487 50.67 24.70 -21.24
N GLY A 488 51.85 24.51 -21.81
CA GLY A 488 53.08 25.16 -21.38
C GLY A 488 53.22 26.55 -22.00
N ARG A 489 53.06 27.61 -21.20
CA ARG A 489 53.64 28.93 -21.48
C ARG A 489 54.98 29.03 -20.77
N GLY A 490 56.05 29.24 -21.54
CA GLY A 490 57.36 29.62 -21.03
C GLY A 490 58.11 30.42 -22.10
N ASN A 491 58.28 31.70 -21.83
CA ASN A 491 59.40 32.51 -22.28
C ASN A 491 60.24 32.80 -21.03
#